data_AF-A0A2R5FZR7-F1
#
_entry.id   AF-A0A2R5FZR7-F1
#
_cell.length_a   1.000
_cell.length_b   1.000
_cell.length_c   1.000
_cell.angle_alpha   90.00
_cell.angle_beta   90.00
_cell.angle_gamma   90.00
#
_symmetry.space_group_name_H-M   'P 1'
#
loop_
_entity.id
_entity.type
_entity.pdbx_description
1 polymer ?
#
loop_
_entity_poly.entity_id
_entity_poly.type
_entity_poly.pdbx_seq_one_letter_code
_entity_poly.pdbx_strand_id
1 'polypeptide(L)'
;MPFFEVHVAKEKFKFNCAHFIAFKGFRERLHGHNYQVGVKLSGDRGPDGYVLDFGEVKEQVMRICKLWNERFICPVKSDVLDIDLTSNEDNITINCEDGTHFSFPRDDCLFLPIVHSSAEELAEHFAVLLVSSVGAERLRSRGIRDIEVSVAEAPHQAAIYRCTIEHLLEIASGSAEATQTQVERPTPKPCTHTNCCKAVASDAQKQEQEQEQA
;
A
#
# COMPACT_ATOMS: atom_id res chain seq x y z
N MET A 1 1.32 -36.22 -9.62
CA MET A 1 2.65 -35.86 -10.14
C MET A 1 3.36 -34.98 -9.12
N PRO A 2 4.69 -35.08 -8.97
CA PRO A 2 5.44 -34.17 -8.11
C PRO A 2 5.34 -32.75 -8.66
N PHE A 3 5.48 -31.75 -7.79
CA PHE A 3 5.54 -30.35 -8.18
C PHE A 3 6.65 -29.66 -7.40
N PHE A 4 7.07 -28.52 -7.92
CA PHE A 4 8.12 -27.71 -7.33
C PHE A 4 7.52 -26.43 -6.77
N GLU A 5 8.23 -25.85 -5.81
CA GLU A 5 7.94 -24.53 -5.27
C GLU A 5 9.17 -23.65 -5.43
N VAL A 6 8.96 -22.43 -5.89
CA VAL A 6 9.97 -21.37 -5.89
C VAL A 6 9.58 -20.35 -4.85
N HIS A 7 10.53 -19.97 -3.98
CA HIS A 7 10.32 -19.00 -2.91
C HIS A 7 11.30 -17.84 -3.06
N VAL A 8 10.78 -16.61 -3.10
CA VAL A 8 11.57 -15.39 -3.05
C VAL A 8 11.19 -14.56 -1.83
N ALA A 9 12.17 -14.34 -0.96
CA ALA A 9 12.11 -13.38 0.13
C ALA A 9 13.48 -12.69 0.21
N LYS A 10 13.47 -11.36 0.07
CA LYS A 10 14.68 -10.53 0.08
C LYS A 10 14.42 -9.29 0.90
N GLU A 11 15.46 -8.78 1.55
CA GLU A 11 15.42 -7.53 2.32
C GLU A 11 14.88 -6.33 1.52
N LYS A 12 15.04 -6.35 0.18
CA LYS A 12 14.51 -5.31 -0.71
C LYS A 12 13.01 -5.40 -0.96
N PHE A 13 12.34 -6.50 -0.62
CA PHE A 13 10.90 -6.66 -0.81
C PHE A 13 10.16 -6.04 0.37
N LYS A 14 10.32 -4.73 0.51
CA LYS A 14 9.74 -3.99 1.62
C LYS A 14 9.09 -2.69 1.16
N PHE A 15 8.07 -2.29 1.88
CA PHE A 15 7.45 -0.98 1.74
C PHE A 15 7.21 -0.41 3.14
N ASN A 16 7.58 0.84 3.35
CA ASN A 16 7.37 1.51 4.62
C ASN A 16 6.12 2.39 4.49
N CYS A 17 5.11 2.16 5.32
CA CYS A 17 3.84 2.85 5.21
C CYS A 17 3.27 3.23 6.57
N ALA A 18 2.53 4.33 6.59
CA ALA A 18 1.65 4.68 7.70
C ALA A 18 0.27 4.02 7.49
N HIS A 19 -0.39 3.66 8.58
CA HIS A 19 -1.77 3.16 8.57
C HIS A 19 -2.40 3.26 9.97
N PHE A 20 -3.67 2.92 10.06
CA PHE A 20 -4.34 2.53 11.29
C PHE A 20 -5.50 1.60 10.95
N ILE A 21 -5.73 0.59 11.80
CA ILE A 21 -6.88 -0.29 11.77
C ILE A 21 -8.09 0.40 12.40
N ALA A 22 -9.20 0.32 11.69
CA ALA A 22 -10.53 0.65 12.18
C ALA A 22 -11.52 -0.42 11.74
N PHE A 23 -12.37 -0.86 12.66
CA PHE A 23 -13.53 -1.72 12.41
C PHE A 23 -14.62 -1.36 13.43
N LYS A 24 -15.80 -1.98 13.34
CA LYS A 24 -16.96 -1.55 14.14
C LYS A 24 -16.63 -1.47 15.64
N GLY A 25 -16.72 -0.26 16.21
CA GLY A 25 -16.46 -0.01 17.63
C GLY A 25 -14.99 -0.04 18.06
N PHE A 26 -14.04 -0.08 17.11
CA PHE A 26 -12.60 -0.03 17.40
C PHE A 26 -11.86 0.82 16.37
N ARG A 27 -10.94 1.64 16.86
CA ARG A 27 -9.98 2.36 16.03
C ARG A 27 -8.68 2.52 16.79
N GLU A 28 -7.58 2.12 16.19
CA GLU A 28 -6.24 2.32 16.75
C GLU A 28 -5.62 3.65 16.30
N ARG A 29 -4.54 4.08 16.97
CA ARG A 29 -3.84 5.33 16.61
C ARG A 29 -3.03 5.16 15.33
N LEU A 30 -2.91 6.26 14.57
CA LEU A 30 -2.02 6.35 13.42
C LEU A 30 -0.59 6.01 13.84
N HIS A 31 0.02 5.10 13.08
CA HIS A 31 1.41 4.70 13.21
C HIS A 31 1.89 4.14 11.86
N GLY A 32 2.98 3.37 11.83
CA GLY A 32 3.45 2.75 10.59
C GLY A 32 4.41 1.59 10.81
N HIS A 33 4.65 0.87 9.72
CA HIS A 33 5.51 -0.33 9.69
C HIS A 33 6.47 -0.32 8.53
N ASN A 34 7.55 -1.07 8.69
CA ASN A 34 8.42 -1.49 7.61
C ASN A 34 7.95 -2.87 7.14
N TYR A 35 6.94 -2.92 6.28
CA TYR A 35 6.35 -4.16 5.83
C TYR A 35 7.35 -4.96 5.00
N GLN A 36 7.41 -6.28 5.22
CA GLN A 36 8.26 -7.20 4.48
C GLN A 36 7.41 -8.23 3.72
N VAL A 37 7.70 -8.41 2.44
CA VAL A 37 6.97 -9.31 1.53
C VAL A 37 7.80 -10.56 1.22
N GLY A 38 7.15 -11.72 1.23
CA GLY A 38 7.64 -12.97 0.68
C GLY A 38 6.64 -13.56 -0.32
N VAL A 39 7.15 -14.23 -1.36
CA VAL A 39 6.30 -14.85 -2.38
C VAL A 39 6.76 -16.27 -2.67
N LYS A 40 5.81 -17.21 -2.69
CA LYS A 40 6.02 -18.55 -3.22
C LYS A 40 5.07 -18.83 -4.36
N LEU A 41 5.56 -19.56 -5.35
CA LEU A 41 4.77 -20.05 -6.47
C LEU A 41 5.03 -21.54 -6.63
N SER A 42 3.97 -22.32 -6.75
CA SER A 42 4.04 -23.76 -6.96
C SER A 42 3.65 -24.11 -8.40
N GLY A 43 4.32 -25.08 -9.01
CA GLY A 43 4.01 -25.49 -10.37
C GLY A 43 4.91 -26.59 -10.91
N ASP A 44 4.76 -26.83 -12.20
CA ASP A 44 5.55 -27.83 -12.91
C ASP A 44 6.94 -27.27 -13.28
N ARG A 45 7.93 -28.15 -13.37
CA ARG A 45 9.24 -27.77 -13.90
C ARG A 45 9.20 -27.83 -15.42
N GLY A 46 9.37 -26.68 -16.06
CA GLY A 46 9.47 -26.54 -17.50
C GLY A 46 10.70 -27.23 -18.11
N PRO A 47 10.75 -27.33 -19.44
CA PRO A 47 11.86 -27.98 -20.17
C PRO A 47 13.20 -27.26 -20.01
N ASP A 48 13.17 -25.98 -19.65
CA ASP A 48 14.34 -25.14 -19.31
C ASP A 48 14.86 -25.39 -17.88
N GLY A 49 14.19 -26.25 -17.11
CA GLY A 49 14.58 -26.59 -15.74
C GLY A 49 14.02 -25.67 -14.66
N TYR A 50 13.23 -24.65 -15.01
CA TYR A 50 12.64 -23.73 -14.04
C TYR A 50 11.15 -23.99 -13.82
N VAL A 51 10.62 -23.57 -12.66
CA VAL A 51 9.16 -23.41 -12.48
C VAL A 51 8.75 -22.09 -13.12
N LEU A 52 9.30 -21.00 -12.59
CA LEU A 52 9.29 -19.66 -13.15
C LEU A 52 10.66 -19.02 -12.87
N ASP A 53 11.11 -18.10 -13.72
CA ASP A 53 12.37 -17.40 -13.49
C ASP A 53 12.25 -16.55 -12.21
N PHE A 54 13.22 -16.70 -11.29
CA PHE A 54 13.26 -15.87 -10.10
C PHE A 54 13.35 -14.37 -10.44
N GLY A 55 14.08 -13.98 -11.49
CA GLY A 55 14.19 -12.59 -11.92
C GLY A 55 12.84 -11.96 -12.23
N GLU A 56 11.98 -12.70 -12.93
CA GLU A 56 10.62 -12.28 -13.30
C GLU A 56 9.77 -11.98 -12.06
N VAL A 57 9.75 -12.88 -11.07
CA VAL A 57 9.00 -12.67 -9.81
C VAL A 57 9.59 -11.51 -9.02
N LYS A 58 10.92 -11.45 -8.90
CA LYS A 58 11.62 -10.41 -8.12
C LYS A 58 11.33 -9.01 -8.66
N GLU A 59 11.33 -8.85 -9.98
CA GLU A 59 11.06 -7.57 -10.63
C GLU A 59 9.66 -7.06 -10.27
N GLN A 60 8.64 -7.91 -10.39
CA GLN A 60 7.26 -7.51 -10.09
C GLN A 60 7.04 -7.23 -8.60
N VAL A 61 7.59 -8.06 -7.70
CA VAL A 61 7.53 -7.81 -6.26
C VAL A 61 8.17 -6.47 -5.90
N MET A 62 9.36 -6.18 -6.42
CA MET A 62 10.04 -4.90 -6.17
C MET A 62 9.25 -3.71 -6.73
N ARG A 63 8.62 -3.86 -7.90
CA ARG A 63 7.79 -2.83 -8.51
C ARG A 63 6.59 -2.48 -7.64
N ILE A 64 5.85 -3.48 -7.15
CA ILE A 64 4.68 -3.27 -6.28
C ILE A 64 5.10 -2.65 -4.95
N CYS A 65 6.14 -3.20 -4.29
CA CYS A 65 6.70 -2.62 -3.06
C CYS A 65 7.08 -1.14 -3.25
N LYS A 66 7.74 -0.80 -4.36
CA LYS A 66 8.13 0.58 -4.65
C LYS A 66 6.93 1.51 -4.90
N LEU A 67 5.83 1.00 -5.46
CA LEU A 67 4.59 1.77 -5.64
C LEU A 67 3.93 2.09 -4.30
N TRP A 68 3.94 1.14 -3.37
CA TRP A 68 3.31 1.28 -2.05
C TRP A 68 4.15 2.10 -1.07
N ASN A 69 5.48 2.04 -1.17
CA ASN A 69 6.42 2.65 -0.24
C ASN A 69 6.21 4.17 -0.04
N GLU A 70 6.43 4.64 1.20
CA GLU A 70 6.37 6.04 1.62
C GLU A 70 4.98 6.68 1.48
N ARG A 71 3.91 5.92 1.79
CA ARG A 71 2.52 6.39 1.74
C ARG A 71 1.74 6.06 3.00
N PHE A 72 0.61 6.72 3.19
CA PHE A 72 -0.47 6.30 4.07
C PHE A 72 -1.39 5.31 3.35
N ILE A 73 -1.61 4.12 3.91
CA ILE A 73 -2.52 3.12 3.33
C ILE A 73 -3.96 3.54 3.64
N CYS A 74 -4.73 3.84 2.59
CA CYS A 74 -6.12 4.24 2.67
C CYS A 74 -7.03 3.11 2.17
N PRO A 75 -7.76 2.40 3.06
CA PRO A 75 -8.65 1.31 2.69
C PRO A 75 -10.00 1.85 2.18
N VAL A 76 -10.13 2.07 0.86
CA VAL A 76 -11.27 2.80 0.29
C VAL A 76 -12.61 2.05 0.33
N LYS A 77 -12.61 0.78 0.72
CA LYS A 77 -13.84 -0.02 0.92
C LYS A 77 -14.19 -0.19 2.40
N SER A 78 -13.53 0.53 3.31
CA SER A 78 -13.87 0.48 4.72
C SER A 78 -15.35 0.81 4.94
N ASP A 79 -16.02 0.05 5.80
CA ASP A 79 -17.41 0.24 6.20
C ASP A 79 -17.56 1.13 7.45
N VAL A 80 -16.45 1.56 8.04
CA VAL A 80 -16.41 2.38 9.26
C VAL A 80 -15.64 3.69 9.12
N LEU A 81 -15.00 3.92 7.96
CA LEU A 81 -14.33 5.17 7.64
C LEU A 81 -15.13 5.93 6.58
N ASP A 82 -15.48 7.16 6.90
CA ASP A 82 -16.01 8.10 5.91
C ASP A 82 -14.84 8.84 5.26
N ILE A 83 -14.51 8.46 4.02
CA ILE A 83 -13.35 8.94 3.28
C ILE A 83 -13.84 9.87 2.17
N ASP A 84 -13.61 11.16 2.32
CA ASP A 84 -13.93 12.16 1.30
C ASP A 84 -12.73 12.35 0.35
N LEU A 85 -12.95 11.97 -0.91
CA LEU A 85 -11.99 12.08 -2.00
C LEU A 85 -12.31 13.23 -2.98
N THR A 86 -13.39 13.99 -2.73
CA THR A 86 -14.02 14.87 -3.72
C THR A 86 -14.07 16.34 -3.35
N SER A 87 -14.13 16.67 -2.05
CA SER A 87 -14.29 18.07 -1.62
C SER A 87 -13.03 18.91 -1.77
N ASN A 88 -11.86 18.29 -1.79
CA ASN A 88 -10.57 18.95 -1.95
C ASN A 88 -9.68 18.12 -2.88
N GLU A 89 -9.15 18.73 -3.95
CA GLU A 89 -8.29 18.04 -4.91
C GLU A 89 -6.92 17.71 -4.30
N ASP A 90 -6.44 18.51 -3.34
CA ASP A 90 -5.09 18.40 -2.78
C ASP A 90 -5.02 17.44 -1.58
N ASN A 91 -6.10 17.31 -0.82
CA ASN A 91 -6.15 16.50 0.41
C ASN A 91 -7.34 15.55 0.44
N ILE A 92 -7.16 14.40 1.09
CA ILE A 92 -8.28 13.57 1.55
C ILE A 92 -8.63 13.90 2.99
N THR A 93 -9.90 13.68 3.35
CA THR A 93 -10.36 13.74 4.74
C THR A 93 -10.93 12.39 5.14
N ILE A 94 -10.61 11.93 6.35
CA ILE A 94 -11.11 10.66 6.91
C ILE A 94 -11.78 10.95 8.24
N ASN A 95 -13.07 10.68 8.35
CA ASN A 95 -13.83 10.77 9.60
C ASN A 95 -14.06 9.36 10.17
N CYS A 96 -13.78 9.20 11.47
CA CYS A 96 -13.93 7.94 12.20
C CYS A 96 -15.22 7.91 13.04
N GLU A 97 -15.71 6.71 13.38
CA GLU A 97 -16.90 6.55 14.24
C GLU A 97 -16.79 7.21 15.62
N ASP A 98 -15.57 7.37 16.15
CA ASP A 98 -15.30 8.00 17.45
C ASP A 98 -15.22 9.54 17.40
N GLY A 99 -15.46 10.15 16.24
CA GLY A 99 -15.39 11.59 16.02
C GLY A 99 -13.98 12.13 15.72
N THR A 100 -12.96 11.26 15.70
CA THR A 100 -11.62 11.62 15.23
C THR A 100 -11.65 11.93 13.72
N HIS A 101 -10.87 12.91 13.29
CA HIS A 101 -10.70 13.26 11.88
C HIS A 101 -9.22 13.32 11.51
N PHE A 102 -8.89 12.91 10.29
CA PHE A 102 -7.57 13.03 9.69
C PHE A 102 -7.65 13.77 8.37
N SER A 103 -6.59 14.50 8.01
CA SER A 103 -6.41 15.06 6.67
C SER A 103 -4.98 14.79 6.19
N PHE A 104 -4.86 14.25 4.98
CA PHE A 104 -3.59 13.92 4.36
C PHE A 104 -3.54 14.49 2.94
N PRO A 105 -2.38 14.95 2.45
CA PRO A 105 -2.20 15.21 1.02
C PRO A 105 -2.57 13.96 0.21
N ARG A 106 -3.31 14.15 -0.88
CA ARG A 106 -3.79 13.07 -1.73
C ARG A 106 -2.63 12.24 -2.29
N ASP A 107 -1.55 12.91 -2.66
CA ASP A 107 -0.35 12.28 -3.24
C ASP A 107 0.45 11.44 -2.22
N ASP A 108 0.22 11.64 -0.92
CA ASP A 108 0.83 10.85 0.15
C ASP A 108 0.01 9.60 0.48
N CYS A 109 -1.15 9.41 -0.15
CA CYS A 109 -2.05 8.29 0.11
C CYS A 109 -1.88 7.16 -0.92
N LEU A 110 -2.03 5.92 -0.46
CA LEU A 110 -2.15 4.72 -1.27
C LEU A 110 -3.59 4.21 -1.14
N PHE A 111 -4.40 4.46 -2.16
CA PHE A 111 -5.79 4.02 -2.20
C PHE A 111 -5.86 2.54 -2.60
N LEU A 112 -6.19 1.67 -1.65
CA LEU A 112 -6.31 0.24 -1.88
C LEU A 112 -7.78 -0.20 -1.80
N PRO A 113 -8.27 -1.05 -2.73
CA PRO A 113 -9.65 -1.53 -2.77
C PRO A 113 -9.91 -2.64 -1.73
N ILE A 114 -9.51 -2.38 -0.49
CA ILE A 114 -9.57 -3.24 0.70
C ILE A 114 -10.45 -2.57 1.78
N VAL A 115 -10.97 -3.36 2.70
CA VAL A 115 -11.83 -2.92 3.81
C VAL A 115 -11.00 -2.48 5.00
N HIS A 116 -9.93 -3.22 5.32
CA HIS A 116 -9.02 -2.92 6.42
C HIS A 116 -7.57 -2.87 5.92
N SER A 117 -6.75 -2.01 6.50
CA SER A 117 -5.30 -1.98 6.23
C SER A 117 -4.51 -3.03 7.03
N SER A 118 -5.07 -4.24 7.19
CA SER A 118 -4.46 -5.35 7.92
C SER A 118 -3.43 -6.07 7.05
N ALA A 119 -2.44 -6.72 7.68
CA ALA A 119 -1.48 -7.55 6.96
C ALA A 119 -2.15 -8.63 6.08
N GLU A 120 -3.29 -9.18 6.51
CA GLU A 120 -4.07 -10.17 5.76
C GLU A 120 -4.60 -9.62 4.43
N GLU A 121 -5.31 -8.49 4.46
CA GLU A 121 -5.87 -7.89 3.24
C GLU A 121 -4.78 -7.31 2.34
N LEU A 122 -3.69 -6.82 2.93
CA LEU A 122 -2.50 -6.42 2.16
C LEU A 122 -1.87 -7.62 1.43
N ALA A 123 -1.76 -8.77 2.08
CA ALA A 123 -1.20 -9.99 1.44
C ALA A 123 -2.08 -10.48 0.28
N GLU A 124 -3.40 -10.50 0.48
CA GLU A 124 -4.36 -10.84 -0.56
C GLU A 124 -4.29 -9.87 -1.75
N HIS A 125 -4.38 -8.57 -1.48
CA HIS A 125 -4.37 -7.57 -2.54
C HIS A 125 -3.02 -7.53 -3.29
N PHE A 126 -1.90 -7.74 -2.58
CA PHE A 126 -0.59 -7.87 -3.21
C PHE A 126 -0.53 -9.09 -4.15
N ALA A 127 -1.15 -10.21 -3.78
CA ALA A 127 -1.23 -11.39 -4.63
C ALA A 127 -2.01 -11.12 -5.93
N VAL A 128 -3.14 -10.38 -5.84
CA VAL A 128 -3.92 -9.95 -7.01
C VAL A 128 -3.08 -9.09 -7.96
N LEU A 129 -2.36 -8.10 -7.42
CA LEU A 129 -1.50 -7.23 -8.22
C LEU A 129 -0.36 -8.02 -8.87
N LEU A 130 0.26 -8.95 -8.15
CA LEU A 130 1.37 -9.74 -8.65
C LEU A 130 0.95 -10.68 -9.79
N VAL A 131 -0.17 -11.42 -9.62
CA VAL A 131 -0.71 -12.30 -10.66
C VAL A 131 -1.08 -11.49 -11.91
N SER A 132 -1.73 -10.34 -11.73
CA SER A 132 -2.06 -9.43 -12.84
C SER A 132 -0.81 -8.91 -13.57
N SER A 133 0.27 -8.64 -12.83
CA SER A 133 1.52 -8.08 -13.37
C SER A 133 2.35 -9.11 -14.12
N VAL A 134 2.36 -10.38 -13.67
CA VAL A 134 3.03 -11.49 -14.38
C VAL A 134 2.21 -11.93 -15.60
N GLY A 135 0.89 -11.93 -15.47
CA GLY A 135 -0.04 -12.22 -16.56
C GLY A 135 -0.51 -13.68 -16.60
N ALA A 136 -1.81 -13.85 -16.87
CA ALA A 136 -2.49 -15.14 -16.86
C ALA A 136 -1.89 -16.16 -17.84
N GLU A 137 -1.61 -15.74 -19.07
CA GLU A 137 -1.03 -16.60 -20.11
C GLU A 137 0.35 -17.12 -19.69
N ARG A 138 1.17 -16.24 -19.10
CA ARG A 138 2.50 -16.57 -18.63
C ARG A 138 2.45 -17.58 -17.48
N LEU A 139 1.59 -17.38 -16.49
CA LEU A 139 1.44 -18.30 -15.36
C LEU A 139 0.93 -19.68 -15.83
N ARG A 140 -0.07 -19.71 -16.71
CA ARG A 140 -0.65 -20.96 -17.25
C ARG A 140 0.33 -21.71 -18.15
N SER A 141 1.05 -21.03 -19.04
CA SER A 141 2.06 -21.67 -19.91
C SER A 141 3.21 -22.30 -19.12
N ARG A 142 3.47 -21.80 -17.91
CA ARG A 142 4.45 -22.36 -16.96
C ARG A 142 3.87 -23.41 -16.02
N GLY A 143 2.58 -23.71 -16.10
CA GLY A 143 1.92 -24.67 -15.23
C GLY A 143 1.95 -24.26 -13.75
N ILE A 144 1.89 -22.95 -13.47
CA ILE A 144 1.81 -22.44 -12.10
C ILE A 144 0.40 -22.65 -11.59
N ARG A 145 0.28 -23.24 -10.39
CA ARG A 145 -1.01 -23.67 -9.83
C ARG A 145 -1.42 -22.87 -8.61
N ASP A 146 -0.47 -22.63 -7.71
CA ASP A 146 -0.72 -21.93 -6.46
C ASP A 146 0.26 -20.78 -6.26
N ILE A 147 -0.19 -19.77 -5.54
CA ILE A 147 0.61 -18.68 -5.03
C ILE A 147 0.42 -18.55 -3.52
N GLU A 148 1.50 -18.20 -2.84
CA GLU A 148 1.48 -17.73 -1.46
C GLU A 148 2.18 -16.38 -1.40
N VAL A 149 1.53 -15.41 -0.76
CA VAL A 149 2.12 -14.12 -0.43
C VAL A 149 2.10 -13.97 1.08
N SER A 150 3.25 -13.63 1.66
CA SER A 150 3.36 -13.25 3.06
C SER A 150 3.64 -11.76 3.18
N VAL A 151 2.98 -11.11 4.14
CA VAL A 151 3.20 -9.71 4.51
C VAL A 151 3.44 -9.65 6.02
N ALA A 152 4.59 -9.12 6.41
CA ALA A 152 4.99 -9.00 7.81
C ALA A 152 5.07 -7.54 8.25
N GLU A 153 4.34 -7.17 9.30
CA GLU A 153 4.37 -5.85 9.95
C GLU A 153 5.60 -5.67 10.86
N ALA A 154 6.10 -6.78 11.39
CA ALA A 154 7.26 -6.83 12.28
C ALA A 154 7.97 -8.19 12.16
N PRO A 155 9.23 -8.31 12.61
CA PRO A 155 9.92 -9.60 12.64
C PRO A 155 9.09 -10.66 13.37
N HIS A 156 8.92 -11.81 12.72
CA HIS A 156 8.15 -12.97 13.23
C HIS A 156 6.63 -12.77 13.32
N GLN A 157 6.08 -11.68 12.78
CA GLN A 157 4.63 -11.42 12.74
C GLN A 157 4.22 -11.20 11.28
N ALA A 158 3.61 -12.21 10.66
CA ALA A 158 3.24 -12.17 9.26
C ALA A 158 1.86 -12.79 9.03
N ALA A 159 1.06 -12.12 8.20
CA ALA A 159 -0.07 -12.74 7.55
C ALA A 159 0.41 -13.51 6.30
N ILE A 160 -0.25 -14.62 6.01
CA ILE A 160 0.04 -15.46 4.85
C ILE A 160 -1.26 -15.70 4.11
N TYR A 161 -1.33 -15.21 2.88
CA TYR A 161 -2.42 -15.49 1.95
C TYR A 161 -1.98 -16.55 0.95
N ARG A 162 -2.78 -17.60 0.76
CA ARG A 162 -2.50 -18.68 -0.21
C ARG A 162 -3.76 -19.05 -0.96
N CYS A 163 -3.65 -19.19 -2.27
CA CYS A 163 -4.75 -19.61 -3.13
C CYS A 163 -4.24 -20.17 -4.47
N THR A 164 -5.18 -20.66 -5.30
CA THR A 164 -4.89 -21.09 -6.66
C THR A 164 -4.77 -19.88 -7.59
N ILE A 165 -3.98 -20.01 -8.66
CA ILE A 165 -3.85 -18.98 -9.69
C ILE A 165 -5.21 -18.67 -10.33
N GLU A 166 -6.02 -19.68 -10.60
CA GLU A 166 -7.34 -19.48 -11.22
C GLU A 166 -8.28 -18.65 -10.34
N HIS A 167 -8.27 -18.87 -9.02
CA HIS A 167 -9.06 -18.05 -8.10
C HIS A 167 -8.67 -16.57 -8.14
N LEU A 168 -7.37 -16.26 -8.18
CA LEU A 168 -6.92 -14.87 -8.29
C LEU A 168 -7.20 -14.24 -9.64
N LEU A 169 -7.17 -15.03 -10.72
CA LEU A 169 -7.50 -14.53 -12.05
C LEU A 169 -8.98 -14.16 -12.16
N GLU A 170 -9.87 -14.89 -11.49
CA GLU A 170 -11.28 -14.51 -11.35
C GLU A 170 -11.42 -13.16 -10.61
N ILE A 171 -10.73 -13.00 -9.47
CA ILE A 171 -10.72 -11.74 -8.71
C ILE A 171 -10.15 -10.57 -9.54
N ALA A 172 -9.03 -10.78 -10.23
CA ALA A 172 -8.36 -9.78 -11.06
C ALA A 172 -9.25 -9.32 -12.22
N SER A 173 -10.01 -10.24 -12.82
CA SER A 173 -10.93 -9.91 -13.91
C SER A 173 -12.11 -9.02 -13.47
N GLY A 174 -12.60 -9.20 -12.23
CA GLY A 174 -13.67 -8.38 -11.65
C GLY A 174 -13.20 -7.05 -11.05
N SER A 175 -11.89 -6.84 -10.88
CA SER A 175 -11.30 -5.64 -10.29
C SER A 175 -10.65 -4.68 -11.30
N ALA A 176 -10.74 -5.01 -12.61
CA ALA A 176 -10.15 -4.24 -13.71
C ALA A 176 -10.68 -2.79 -13.85
N GLU A 177 -11.71 -2.39 -13.10
CA GLU A 177 -12.21 -1.00 -13.09
C GLU A 177 -11.50 -0.08 -12.09
N ALA A 178 -10.57 -0.57 -11.24
CA ALA A 178 -10.05 0.26 -10.15
C ALA A 178 -8.56 0.06 -9.82
N THR A 179 -7.64 0.00 -10.79
CA THR A 179 -6.21 0.23 -10.45
C THR A 179 -5.36 0.61 -11.65
N GLN A 180 -5.31 1.91 -11.97
CA GLN A 180 -4.20 2.47 -12.73
C GLN A 180 -4.12 3.99 -12.54
N THR A 181 -3.84 4.43 -11.31
CA THR A 181 -3.22 5.74 -11.14
C THR A 181 -1.72 5.50 -11.10
N GLN A 182 -1.06 5.68 -12.25
CA GLN A 182 0.38 5.81 -12.28
C GLN A 182 0.73 7.10 -11.55
N VAL A 183 0.95 7.01 -10.24
CA VAL A 183 1.51 8.14 -9.49
C VAL A 183 3.02 8.04 -9.64
N GLU A 184 3.56 8.75 -10.63
CA GLU A 184 4.99 9.00 -10.71
C GLU A 184 5.45 9.59 -9.37
N ARG A 185 6.61 9.14 -8.85
CA ARG A 185 7.12 9.69 -7.59
C ARG A 185 7.38 11.19 -7.77
N PRO A 186 6.75 12.06 -6.97
CA PRO A 186 7.01 13.48 -7.08
C PRO A 186 8.49 13.75 -6.80
N THR A 187 9.12 14.57 -7.65
CA THR A 187 10.51 15.00 -7.45
C THR A 187 10.58 15.77 -6.14
N PRO A 188 11.54 15.49 -5.23
CA PRO A 188 11.66 16.22 -3.98
C PRO A 188 11.76 17.72 -4.24
N LYS A 189 10.77 18.47 -3.75
CA LYS A 189 10.80 19.94 -3.75
C LYS A 189 11.14 20.41 -2.35
N PRO A 190 12.07 21.36 -2.19
CA PRO A 190 12.33 21.96 -0.89
C PRO A 190 11.04 22.54 -0.31
N CYS A 191 10.76 22.29 0.97
CA CYS A 191 9.71 22.99 1.71
C CYS A 191 10.14 24.43 2.01
N THR A 192 10.48 25.22 0.99
CA THR A 192 10.90 26.63 1.15
C THR A 192 9.67 27.52 1.10
N HIS A 193 9.19 27.94 2.26
CA HIS A 193 8.13 28.93 2.35
C HIS A 193 8.68 30.34 2.06
N THR A 194 8.22 30.99 0.99
CA THR A 194 8.36 32.45 0.85
C THR A 194 7.34 33.21 1.71
N ASN A 195 6.35 32.52 2.31
CA ASN A 195 5.23 33.16 3.03
C ASN A 195 5.05 32.76 4.50
N CYS A 196 5.84 31.86 5.08
CA CYS A 196 5.65 31.47 6.48
C CYS A 196 6.23 32.49 7.48
N CYS A 197 7.17 33.34 7.06
CA CYS A 197 7.82 34.31 7.95
C CYS A 197 7.05 35.64 8.10
N LYS A 198 6.00 35.91 7.33
CA LYS A 198 5.30 37.21 7.39
C LYS A 198 4.24 37.30 8.50
N ALA A 199 3.68 36.16 8.93
CA ALA A 199 2.65 36.15 9.97
C ALA A 199 3.22 36.29 11.39
N VAL A 200 4.46 35.88 11.64
CA VAL A 200 5.08 35.95 12.97
C VAL A 200 5.63 37.36 13.28
N ALA A 201 5.91 38.16 12.25
CA ALA A 201 6.47 39.50 12.43
C ALA A 201 5.40 40.57 12.78
N SER A 202 4.14 40.38 12.39
CA SER A 202 3.08 41.39 12.61
C SER A 202 2.48 41.37 14.01
N ASP A 203 2.54 40.24 14.72
CA ASP A 203 2.01 40.12 16.08
C ASP A 203 3.01 40.59 17.15
N ALA A 204 4.32 40.43 16.90
CA ALA A 204 5.37 40.96 17.77
C ALA A 204 5.39 42.51 17.80
N GLN A 205 5.13 43.15 16.66
CA GLN A 205 5.14 44.62 16.55
C GLN A 205 3.90 45.30 17.16
N LYS A 206 2.79 44.57 17.34
CA LYS A 206 1.60 45.11 18.03
C LYS A 206 1.71 45.04 19.55
N GLN A 207 2.39 44.02 20.11
CA GLN A 207 2.56 43.88 21.55
C GLN A 207 3.60 44.84 22.15
N GLU A 208 4.63 45.25 21.38
CA GLU A 208 5.60 46.26 21.83
C GLU A 208 5.02 47.69 21.86
N GLN A 209 4.07 48.03 20.97
CA GLN A 209 3.48 49.38 20.95
C GLN A 209 2.44 49.63 22.06
N GLU A 210 1.80 48.58 22.59
CA GLU A 210 0.83 48.71 23.70
C GLU A 210 1.50 48.79 25.08
N GLN A 211 2.77 48.40 25.22
CA GLN A 211 3.53 48.56 26.46
C GLN A 211 4.23 49.92 26.61
N GLU A 212 4.39 50.67 25.52
CA GLU A 212 5.05 51.98 25.53
C GLU A 212 4.10 53.18 25.71
N GLN A 213 2.78 52.92 25.80
CA GLN A 213 1.74 53.95 25.98
C GLN A 213 0.92 53.81 27.28
N ALA A 214 1.35 52.96 28.22
CA ALA A 214 0.72 52.77 29.54
C ALA A 214 1.55 53.39 30.68
#